data_AF-A0A9P5YB52-F1
#
_entry.id   AF-A0A9P5YB52-F1
#
_cell.length_a   1.000
_cell.length_b   1.000
_cell.length_c   1.000
_cell.angle_alpha   90.00
_cell.angle_beta   90.00
_cell.angle_gamma   90.00
#
_symmetry.space_group_name_H-M   'P 1'
#
loop_
_entity.id
_entity.type
_entity.pdbx_description
1 polymer ?
#
loop_
_entity_poly.entity_id
_entity_poly.type
_entity_poly.pdbx_seq_one_letter_code
_entity_poly.pdbx_strand_id
1 'polypeptide(L)'
;MKFSLSVLPLAAVIFTATSAAPVRRDVDPSLVPEFGLASGLNPTGTGDCDGIKNAAGQVVKIPCSCPPSRESFIQSLNANVAAGRAVNNPSVAVSFPTDSSKDSQLARMSAALVTLQNLSGPGVGCPAASTTFLAQQKAIQDGTAPPPPAPAPAPAPAPAPAPAPAPAAGGVDPSLVPEFGLASGLNPTGTGDCDGITNAAGQVVKIPCSCPPDRNAFIQSLSANVAAGKAVNNPSVAVSFPTDGSKESQLARMSAVLVTLQNLKGPGVGCPAASTTFLAQQKAIQDGTAPPAPASPAPAPAAPAPAPAPAGGVDPALVPDLGHPSGLNPTGTGDCDGITNAAGQVVKIPCSCPPDRDTFIKALSANVAAGKAVNNPSVAVSFPTDNSNQSKAARINASLVTLQNLQGPGVGCPAASTTLLAQLKAVQ
;
A
#
# COMPACT_ATOMS: atom_id res chain seq x y z
N MET A 1 -6.78 6.13 75.44
CA MET A 1 -6.47 5.17 74.36
C MET A 1 -5.25 5.70 73.62
N LYS A 2 -4.12 5.00 73.66
CA LYS A 2 -2.87 5.36 72.98
C LYS A 2 -2.88 4.67 71.61
N PHE A 3 -2.80 5.42 70.51
CA PHE A 3 -2.57 4.85 69.19
C PHE A 3 -1.21 5.28 68.67
N SER A 4 -0.35 4.28 68.51
CA SER A 4 1.00 4.36 67.99
C SER A 4 0.99 4.62 66.48
N LEU A 5 1.81 5.57 66.04
CA LEU A 5 2.24 5.78 64.66
C LEU A 5 3.18 4.65 64.23
N SER A 6 2.90 3.99 63.12
CA SER A 6 3.85 3.11 62.42
C SER A 6 4.11 3.66 61.01
N VAL A 7 5.36 4.02 60.76
CA VAL A 7 5.88 4.50 59.46
C VAL A 7 6.41 3.30 58.68
N LEU A 8 5.93 3.09 57.45
CA LEU A 8 6.40 2.09 56.48
C LEU A 8 7.30 2.77 55.44
N PRO A 9 8.50 2.22 55.11
CA PRO A 9 9.32 2.75 54.03
C PRO A 9 8.89 2.15 52.68
N LEU A 10 8.54 3.01 51.73
CA LEU A 10 8.26 2.63 50.34
C LEU A 10 9.60 2.50 49.58
N ALA A 11 9.98 1.28 49.19
CA ALA A 11 11.12 1.03 48.32
C ALA A 11 10.75 1.34 46.86
N ALA A 12 11.44 2.27 46.24
CA ALA A 12 11.29 2.62 44.82
C ALA A 12 12.00 1.59 43.94
N VAL A 13 11.23 0.78 43.21
CA VAL A 13 11.74 -0.12 42.16
C VAL A 13 11.80 0.67 40.85
N ILE A 14 13.01 0.98 40.40
CA ILE A 14 13.27 1.60 39.10
C ILE A 14 13.25 0.50 38.04
N PHE A 15 12.16 0.40 37.28
CA PHE A 15 12.12 -0.39 36.05
C PHE A 15 12.76 0.41 34.91
N THR A 16 13.98 0.04 34.52
CA THR A 16 14.59 0.52 33.27
C THR A 16 13.93 -0.19 32.09
N ALA A 17 12.94 0.46 31.47
CA ALA A 17 12.36 0.00 30.22
C ALA A 17 13.36 0.25 29.08
N THR A 18 14.04 -0.80 28.62
CA THR A 18 14.80 -0.76 27.37
C THR A 18 13.82 -0.85 26.21
N SER A 19 13.52 0.28 25.59
CA SER A 19 12.77 0.35 24.33
C SER A 19 13.67 -0.14 23.19
N ALA A 20 13.77 -1.46 23.04
CA ALA A 20 14.30 -2.07 21.83
C ALA A 20 13.31 -1.76 20.68
N ALA A 21 13.73 -0.95 19.72
CA ALA A 21 12.99 -0.76 18.49
C ALA A 21 12.79 -2.14 17.84
N PRO A 22 11.55 -2.58 17.54
CA PRO A 22 11.33 -3.84 16.86
C PRO A 22 11.95 -3.74 15.46
N VAL A 23 13.06 -4.45 15.27
CA VAL A 23 13.69 -4.63 13.96
C VAL A 23 12.66 -5.29 13.05
N ARG A 24 12.31 -4.61 11.94
CA ARG A 24 11.52 -5.24 10.89
C ARG A 24 12.31 -6.43 10.38
N ARG A 25 11.82 -7.65 10.65
CA ARG A 25 12.35 -8.85 10.04
C ARG A 25 11.61 -9.06 8.73
N ASP A 26 12.28 -8.73 7.63
CA ASP A 26 11.86 -9.25 6.34
C ASP A 26 11.89 -10.78 6.40
N VAL A 27 10.88 -11.40 5.78
CA VAL A 27 10.81 -12.85 5.62
C VAL A 27 11.98 -13.28 4.74
N ASP A 28 12.78 -14.21 5.25
CA ASP A 28 13.84 -14.85 4.46
C ASP A 28 13.19 -15.65 3.31
N PRO A 29 13.43 -15.28 2.03
CA PRO A 29 12.85 -15.97 0.88
C PRO A 29 13.23 -17.45 0.79
N SER A 30 14.31 -17.89 1.44
CA SER A 30 14.72 -19.30 1.50
C SER A 30 13.87 -20.15 2.43
N LEU A 31 13.20 -19.52 3.41
CA LEU A 31 12.26 -20.16 4.34
C LEU A 31 10.83 -20.23 3.78
N VAL A 32 10.58 -19.58 2.65
CA VAL A 32 9.28 -19.59 1.97
C VAL A 32 9.22 -20.83 1.07
N PRO A 33 8.23 -21.73 1.25
CA PRO A 33 8.13 -22.92 0.44
C PRO A 33 7.78 -22.60 -1.01
N GLU A 34 8.32 -23.40 -1.94
CA GLU A 34 7.96 -23.31 -3.36
C GLU A 34 6.50 -23.76 -3.57
N PHE A 35 5.81 -23.14 -4.54
CA PHE A 35 4.43 -23.50 -4.85
C PHE A 35 4.31 -24.93 -5.38
N GLY A 36 5.29 -25.40 -6.14
CA GLY A 36 5.28 -26.73 -6.77
C GLY A 36 4.29 -26.87 -7.94
N LEU A 37 3.60 -25.79 -8.32
CA LEU A 37 2.78 -25.68 -9.53
C LEU A 37 3.13 -24.37 -10.24
N ALA A 38 3.10 -24.38 -11.57
CA ALA A 38 3.13 -23.17 -12.38
C ALA A 38 1.69 -22.65 -12.57
N SER A 39 1.55 -21.33 -12.71
CA SER A 39 0.27 -20.74 -13.11
C SER A 39 -0.09 -21.10 -14.55
N GLY A 40 -1.38 -21.04 -14.88
CA GLY A 40 -1.83 -21.30 -16.25
C GLY A 40 -1.76 -22.77 -16.69
N LEU A 41 -1.72 -23.73 -15.77
CA LEU A 41 -1.60 -25.16 -16.12
C LEU A 41 -2.90 -25.68 -16.75
N ASN A 42 -2.82 -26.20 -17.98
CA ASN A 42 -3.95 -26.76 -18.75
C ASN A 42 -5.23 -25.89 -18.72
N PRO A 43 -5.19 -24.68 -19.32
CA PRO A 43 -6.34 -23.79 -19.32
C PRO A 43 -7.51 -24.42 -20.08
N THR A 44 -8.69 -24.35 -19.48
CA THR A 44 -9.94 -24.90 -20.07
C THR A 44 -10.62 -23.96 -21.05
N GLY A 45 -10.17 -22.70 -21.12
CA GLY A 45 -10.81 -21.63 -21.90
C GLY A 45 -11.93 -20.88 -21.17
N THR A 46 -12.35 -21.32 -19.97
CA THR A 46 -13.37 -20.63 -19.13
C THR A 46 -12.76 -19.81 -17.98
N GLY A 47 -11.43 -19.65 -17.94
CA GLY A 47 -10.71 -19.00 -16.85
C GLY A 47 -10.19 -19.96 -15.77
N ASP A 48 -10.53 -21.26 -15.87
CA ASP A 48 -10.08 -22.30 -14.96
C ASP A 48 -8.88 -23.07 -15.50
N CYS A 49 -7.95 -23.37 -14.61
CA CYS A 49 -6.75 -24.16 -14.81
C CYS A 49 -6.72 -25.36 -13.86
N ASP A 50 -5.84 -26.30 -14.14
CA ASP A 50 -5.62 -27.50 -13.34
C ASP A 50 -4.78 -27.19 -12.09
N GLY A 51 -5.33 -27.45 -10.91
CA GLY A 51 -4.60 -27.48 -9.65
C GLY A 51 -4.13 -28.89 -9.27
N ILE A 52 -3.79 -29.09 -8.00
CA ILE A 52 -3.45 -30.44 -7.50
C ILE A 52 -4.67 -31.37 -7.53
N LYS A 53 -4.40 -32.67 -7.56
CA LYS A 53 -5.43 -33.69 -7.39
C LYS A 53 -5.92 -33.74 -5.94
N ASN A 54 -7.22 -33.89 -5.74
CA ASN A 54 -7.81 -34.18 -4.44
C ASN A 54 -7.53 -35.64 -4.00
N ALA A 55 -8.00 -36.03 -2.81
CA ALA A 55 -7.83 -37.40 -2.29
C ALA A 55 -8.46 -38.49 -3.17
N ALA A 56 -9.45 -38.14 -3.99
CA ALA A 56 -10.08 -39.04 -4.96
C ALA A 56 -9.32 -39.12 -6.30
N GLY A 57 -8.17 -38.44 -6.43
CA GLY A 57 -7.37 -38.40 -7.65
C GLY A 57 -7.90 -37.45 -8.72
N GLN A 58 -8.95 -36.68 -8.44
CA GLN A 58 -9.55 -35.72 -9.37
C GLN A 58 -8.80 -34.39 -9.32
N VAL A 59 -8.49 -33.81 -10.48
CA VAL A 59 -7.87 -32.49 -10.57
C VAL A 59 -8.83 -31.42 -10.08
N VAL A 60 -8.41 -30.64 -9.09
CA VAL A 60 -9.20 -29.50 -8.59
C VAL A 60 -9.01 -28.34 -9.56
N LYS A 61 -10.12 -27.76 -10.05
CA LYS A 61 -10.07 -26.56 -10.88
C LYS A 61 -9.78 -25.33 -10.02
N ILE A 62 -8.85 -24.51 -10.49
CA ILE A 62 -8.40 -23.28 -9.83
C ILE A 62 -8.41 -22.12 -10.83
N PRO A 63 -8.47 -20.85 -10.39
CA PRO A 63 -8.30 -19.72 -11.29
C PRO A 63 -6.94 -19.79 -12.00
N CYS A 64 -6.89 -19.50 -13.31
CA CYS A 64 -5.63 -19.54 -14.06
C CYS A 64 -4.57 -18.52 -13.59
N SER A 65 -4.97 -17.49 -12.84
CA SER A 65 -4.05 -16.55 -12.18
C SER A 65 -3.33 -17.15 -10.96
N CYS A 66 -3.66 -18.39 -10.56
CA CYS A 66 -3.11 -19.06 -9.41
C CYS A 66 -2.13 -20.18 -9.81
N PRO A 67 -1.00 -20.33 -9.09
CA PRO A 67 -0.51 -19.46 -8.03
C PRO A 67 -0.02 -18.09 -8.56
N PRO A 68 0.07 -17.04 -7.70
CA PRO A 68 0.66 -15.76 -8.09
C PRO A 68 2.17 -15.90 -8.38
N SER A 69 2.84 -14.83 -8.81
CA SER A 69 4.30 -14.86 -8.88
C SER A 69 4.90 -15.01 -7.47
N ARG A 70 6.01 -15.75 -7.36
CA ARG A 70 6.70 -15.96 -6.06
C ARG A 70 7.06 -14.63 -5.38
N GLU A 71 7.49 -13.64 -6.16
CA GLU A 71 7.82 -12.31 -5.67
C GLU A 71 6.61 -11.57 -5.08
N SER A 72 5.50 -11.49 -5.81
CA SER A 72 4.26 -10.84 -5.33
C SER A 72 3.69 -11.54 -4.09
N PHE A 73 3.84 -12.85 -4.00
CA PHE A 73 3.47 -13.61 -2.82
C PHE A 73 4.37 -13.31 -1.61
N ILE A 74 5.69 -13.28 -1.79
CA ILE A 74 6.63 -12.94 -0.71
C ILE A 74 6.39 -11.51 -0.21
N GLN A 75 6.08 -10.57 -1.10
CA GLN A 75 5.70 -9.21 -0.70
C GLN A 75 4.44 -9.19 0.16
N SER A 76 3.42 -9.95 -0.23
CA SER A 76 2.18 -10.09 0.55
C SER A 76 2.43 -10.77 1.90
N LEU A 77 3.29 -11.79 1.93
CA LEU A 77 3.70 -12.48 3.15
C LEU A 77 4.47 -11.55 4.08
N ASN A 78 5.40 -10.75 3.55
CA ASN A 78 6.13 -9.72 4.30
C ASN A 78 5.18 -8.72 4.94
N ALA A 79 4.18 -8.24 4.21
CA ALA A 79 3.16 -7.33 4.74
C ALA A 79 2.37 -7.99 5.89
N ASN A 80 1.97 -9.25 5.72
CA ASN A 80 1.23 -9.99 6.74
C ASN A 80 2.07 -10.24 8.00
N VAL A 81 3.34 -10.63 7.85
CA VAL A 81 4.26 -10.88 8.96
C VAL A 81 4.59 -9.59 9.69
N ALA A 82 4.83 -8.49 8.95
CA ALA A 82 5.05 -7.18 9.54
C ALA A 82 3.83 -6.66 10.33
N ALA A 83 2.63 -7.01 9.88
CA ALA A 83 1.38 -6.68 10.58
C ALA A 83 1.04 -7.66 11.73
N GLY A 84 1.70 -8.82 11.81
CA GLY A 84 1.35 -9.92 12.71
C GLY A 84 -0.01 -10.57 12.40
N ARG A 85 -0.61 -10.26 11.24
CA ARG A 85 -1.95 -10.68 10.81
C ARG A 85 -2.09 -10.54 9.30
N ALA A 86 -3.04 -11.25 8.69
CA ALA A 86 -3.31 -11.09 7.27
C ALA A 86 -3.88 -9.69 6.98
N VAL A 87 -3.19 -8.89 6.17
CA VAL A 87 -3.55 -7.47 5.92
C VAL A 87 -4.96 -7.35 5.35
N ASN A 88 -5.33 -8.23 4.41
CA ASN A 88 -6.67 -8.23 3.81
C ASN A 88 -7.69 -9.09 4.60
N ASN A 89 -7.26 -9.72 5.69
CA ASN A 89 -8.16 -10.41 6.63
C ASN A 89 -7.61 -10.29 8.07
N PRO A 90 -7.74 -9.10 8.69
CA PRO A 90 -7.07 -8.80 9.96
C PRO A 90 -7.49 -9.70 11.13
N SER A 91 -8.59 -10.45 11.00
CA SER A 91 -9.05 -11.42 11.99
C SER A 91 -8.13 -12.66 12.11
N VAL A 92 -7.27 -12.90 11.12
CA VAL A 92 -6.37 -14.03 11.08
C VAL A 92 -4.95 -13.59 11.44
N ALA A 93 -4.45 -14.05 12.58
CA ALA A 93 -3.07 -13.81 12.99
C ALA A 93 -2.07 -14.54 12.07
N VAL A 94 -0.92 -13.91 11.83
CA VAL A 94 0.15 -14.46 11.00
C VAL A 94 1.47 -14.34 11.76
N SER A 95 2.15 -15.47 11.93
CA SER A 95 3.50 -15.53 12.50
C SER A 95 4.43 -16.26 11.55
N PHE A 96 5.69 -15.84 11.50
CA PHE A 96 6.70 -16.46 10.63
C PHE A 96 8.01 -16.63 11.41
N PRO A 97 8.07 -17.65 12.29
CA PRO A 97 9.27 -17.95 13.06
C PRO A 97 10.41 -18.39 12.13
N THR A 98 11.65 -18.23 12.56
CA THR A 98 12.86 -18.49 11.73
C THR A 98 13.63 -19.74 12.13
N ASP A 99 13.31 -20.38 13.26
CA ASP A 99 13.99 -21.60 13.68
C ASP A 99 13.52 -22.82 12.87
N SER A 100 14.26 -23.91 13.02
CA SER A 100 14.06 -25.15 12.26
C SER A 100 13.12 -26.15 12.92
N SER A 101 12.48 -25.80 14.05
CA SER A 101 11.55 -26.71 14.73
C SER A 101 10.37 -27.07 13.84
N LYS A 102 9.78 -28.24 14.08
CA LYS A 102 8.58 -28.71 13.39
C LYS A 102 7.43 -27.69 13.52
N ASP A 103 7.24 -27.13 14.70
CA ASP A 103 6.20 -26.14 14.96
C ASP A 103 6.44 -24.86 14.17
N SER A 104 7.69 -24.40 14.07
CA SER A 104 8.05 -23.23 13.26
C SER A 104 7.86 -23.46 11.76
N GLN A 105 8.17 -24.66 11.26
CA GLN A 105 7.88 -25.03 9.88
C GLN A 105 6.37 -25.05 9.59
N LEU A 106 5.56 -25.60 10.50
CA LEU A 106 4.10 -25.60 10.38
C LEU A 106 3.50 -24.19 10.46
N ALA A 107 4.04 -23.33 11.33
CA ALA A 107 3.63 -21.93 11.43
C ALA A 107 3.91 -21.16 10.12
N ARG A 108 5.09 -21.33 9.53
CA ARG A 108 5.43 -20.74 8.22
C ARG A 108 4.49 -21.25 7.12
N MET A 109 4.16 -22.54 7.12
CA MET A 109 3.24 -23.11 6.13
C MET A 109 1.81 -22.59 6.31
N SER A 110 1.36 -22.42 7.55
CA SER A 110 0.08 -21.79 7.85
C SER A 110 0.05 -20.33 7.41
N ALA A 111 1.10 -19.56 7.69
CA ALA A 111 1.25 -18.18 7.22
C ALA A 111 1.22 -18.09 5.69
N ALA A 112 1.87 -19.03 4.99
CA ALA A 112 1.87 -19.11 3.54
C ALA A 112 0.46 -19.40 2.98
N LEU A 113 -0.26 -20.37 3.55
CA LEU A 113 -1.64 -20.69 3.17
C LEU A 113 -2.60 -19.54 3.44
N VAL A 114 -2.52 -18.91 4.61
CA VAL A 114 -3.33 -17.74 4.98
C VAL A 114 -3.07 -16.59 4.01
N THR A 115 -1.81 -16.32 3.70
CA THR A 115 -1.44 -15.27 2.73
C THR A 115 -2.05 -15.57 1.36
N LEU A 116 -1.90 -16.81 0.88
CA LEU A 116 -2.41 -17.24 -0.42
C LEU A 116 -3.94 -17.08 -0.53
N GLN A 117 -4.67 -17.43 0.51
CA GLN A 117 -6.13 -17.38 0.56
C GLN A 117 -6.71 -15.97 0.77
N ASN A 118 -5.90 -15.02 1.22
CA ASN A 118 -6.33 -13.66 1.54
C ASN A 118 -5.57 -12.60 0.73
N LEU A 119 -5.21 -12.91 -0.53
CA LEU A 119 -4.46 -11.98 -1.40
C LEU A 119 -5.27 -10.73 -1.79
N SER A 120 -6.60 -10.85 -1.87
CA SER A 120 -7.49 -9.78 -2.36
C SER A 120 -8.68 -9.50 -1.44
N GLY A 121 -8.74 -10.16 -0.28
CA GLY A 121 -9.83 -10.02 0.69
C GLY A 121 -10.01 -11.28 1.53
N PRO A 122 -10.93 -11.29 2.52
CA PRO A 122 -11.19 -12.46 3.34
C PRO A 122 -11.64 -13.66 2.50
N GLY A 123 -10.79 -14.68 2.40
CA GLY A 123 -11.04 -15.88 1.58
C GLY A 123 -11.02 -15.62 0.05
N VAL A 124 -10.66 -14.41 -0.38
CA VAL A 124 -10.53 -14.04 -1.79
C VAL A 124 -9.05 -14.05 -2.14
N GLY A 125 -8.62 -15.13 -2.78
CA GLY A 125 -7.24 -15.35 -3.17
C GLY A 125 -7.09 -16.65 -3.93
N CYS A 126 -5.91 -17.24 -3.89
CA CYS A 126 -5.67 -18.53 -4.52
C CYS A 126 -6.03 -19.67 -3.56
N PRO A 127 -6.81 -20.67 -4.04
CA PRO A 127 -7.14 -21.82 -3.21
C PRO A 127 -5.88 -22.62 -2.90
N ALA A 128 -5.85 -23.32 -1.77
CA ALA A 128 -4.70 -24.16 -1.39
C ALA A 128 -4.35 -25.21 -2.47
N ALA A 129 -5.33 -25.60 -3.31
CA ALA A 129 -5.12 -26.50 -4.43
C ALA A 129 -4.24 -25.93 -5.56
N SER A 130 -3.93 -24.62 -5.55
CA SER A 130 -3.01 -24.01 -6.50
C SER A 130 -1.54 -24.17 -6.11
N THR A 131 -1.24 -24.83 -4.99
CA THR A 131 0.12 -25.11 -4.54
C THR A 131 0.20 -26.51 -3.95
N THR A 132 1.40 -26.94 -3.59
CA THR A 132 1.67 -28.19 -2.86
C THR A 132 1.74 -28.00 -1.35
N PHE A 133 1.35 -26.83 -0.83
CA PHE A 133 1.51 -26.47 0.58
C PHE A 133 0.83 -27.44 1.55
N LEU A 134 -0.36 -27.96 1.23
CA LEU A 134 -1.03 -28.94 2.09
C LEU A 134 -0.28 -30.28 2.14
N ALA A 135 0.28 -30.73 1.01
CA ALA A 135 1.10 -31.94 0.97
C ALA A 135 2.42 -31.74 1.76
N GLN A 136 3.05 -30.58 1.61
CA GLN A 136 4.24 -30.21 2.38
C GLN A 136 3.94 -30.11 3.89
N GLN A 137 2.81 -29.49 4.26
CA GLN A 137 2.36 -29.42 5.65
C GLN A 137 2.19 -30.82 6.25
N LYS A 138 1.56 -31.74 5.50
CA LYS A 138 1.41 -33.13 5.91
C LYS A 138 2.77 -33.84 6.04
N ALA A 139 3.70 -33.64 5.10
CA ALA A 139 5.03 -34.21 5.19
C ALA A 139 5.80 -33.72 6.43
N ILE A 140 5.65 -32.44 6.79
CA ILE A 140 6.22 -31.88 8.03
C ILE A 140 5.56 -32.53 9.26
N GLN A 141 4.23 -32.69 9.26
CA GLN A 141 3.48 -33.36 10.33
C GLN A 141 3.89 -34.82 10.52
N ASP A 142 4.11 -35.54 9.42
CA ASP A 142 4.49 -36.95 9.43
C ASP A 142 6.00 -37.15 9.69
N GLY A 143 6.79 -36.07 9.71
CA GLY A 143 8.26 -36.13 9.85
C GLY A 143 8.98 -36.70 8.63
N THR A 144 8.30 -36.70 7.47
CA THR A 144 8.81 -37.20 6.18
C THR A 144 9.27 -36.07 5.26
N ALA A 145 9.11 -34.81 5.68
CA ALA A 145 9.64 -33.66 4.97
C ALA A 145 11.17 -33.77 4.86
N PRO A 146 11.76 -33.44 3.69
CA PRO A 146 13.21 -33.33 3.58
C PRO A 146 13.73 -32.38 4.67
N PRO A 147 14.86 -32.69 5.33
CA PRO A 147 15.45 -31.78 6.28
C PRO A 147 15.66 -30.42 5.60
N PRO A 148 15.29 -29.31 6.26
CA PRO A 148 15.51 -27.99 5.69
C PRO A 148 16.99 -27.87 5.29
N PRO A 149 17.30 -27.24 4.15
CA PRO A 149 18.69 -27.03 3.76
C PRO A 149 19.43 -26.43 4.96
N ALA A 150 20.56 -27.04 5.33
CA ALA A 150 21.35 -26.57 6.45
C ALA A 150 21.59 -25.07 6.27
N PRO A 151 21.43 -24.25 7.34
CA PRO A 151 21.74 -22.83 7.27
C PRO A 151 23.12 -22.70 6.61
N ALA A 152 23.19 -21.98 5.49
CA ALA A 152 24.47 -21.76 4.85
C ALA A 152 25.44 -21.24 5.93
N PRO A 153 26.68 -21.78 6.03
CA PRO A 153 27.65 -21.27 6.97
C PRO A 153 27.69 -19.75 6.85
N ALA A 154 27.59 -19.05 7.99
CA ALA A 154 27.77 -17.60 8.01
C ALA A 154 29.05 -17.31 7.21
N PRO A 155 28.97 -16.50 6.13
CA PRO A 155 30.13 -16.22 5.30
C PRO A 155 31.27 -15.77 6.21
N ALA A 156 32.47 -16.36 6.05
CA ALA A 156 33.67 -15.81 6.63
C ALA A 156 33.71 -14.30 6.30
N PRO A 157 34.13 -13.42 7.22
CA PRO A 157 34.21 -11.99 6.95
C PRO A 157 34.96 -11.79 5.64
N ALA A 158 34.22 -11.36 4.62
CA ALA A 158 34.81 -11.08 3.33
C ALA A 158 35.92 -10.04 3.56
N PRO A 159 37.08 -10.17 2.91
CA PRO A 159 37.99 -9.03 2.76
C PRO A 159 37.13 -7.83 2.37
N ALA A 160 37.31 -6.72 3.09
CA ALA A 160 36.54 -5.50 2.89
C ALA A 160 36.31 -5.32 1.38
N PRO A 161 35.05 -5.38 0.90
CA PRO A 161 34.78 -5.20 -0.50
C PRO A 161 35.46 -3.91 -0.91
N ALA A 162 36.29 -3.97 -1.96
CA ALA A 162 36.65 -2.74 -2.67
C ALA A 162 35.35 -1.97 -2.87
N PRO A 163 35.31 -0.66 -2.58
CA PRO A 163 34.09 0.13 -2.56
C PRO A 163 33.24 -0.27 -3.75
N ALA A 164 32.07 -0.86 -3.48
CA ALA A 164 31.08 -1.06 -4.52
C ALA A 164 30.92 0.31 -5.20
N PRO A 165 30.96 0.39 -6.54
CA PRO A 165 30.63 1.63 -7.23
C PRO A 165 29.34 2.13 -6.61
N ALA A 166 29.35 3.40 -6.18
CA ALA A 166 28.17 4.04 -5.64
C ALA A 166 26.96 3.69 -6.53
N PRO A 167 25.78 3.41 -5.96
CA PRO A 167 24.57 3.29 -6.76
C PRO A 167 24.55 4.45 -7.74
N ALA A 168 24.59 4.16 -9.03
CA ALA A 168 24.40 5.21 -10.02
C ALA A 168 23.10 5.93 -9.65
N ALA A 169 23.13 7.25 -9.67
CA ALA A 169 22.05 8.15 -9.27
C ALA A 169 20.80 8.04 -10.19
N GLY A 170 20.24 6.84 -10.35
CA GLY A 170 19.25 6.48 -11.38
C GLY A 170 17.94 5.90 -10.83
N GLY A 171 17.68 6.04 -9.53
CA GLY A 171 16.33 5.77 -9.00
C GLY A 171 15.35 6.82 -9.50
N VAL A 172 14.19 6.39 -9.99
CA VAL A 172 13.12 7.30 -10.36
C VAL A 172 12.52 7.90 -9.08
N ASP A 173 12.43 9.22 -8.99
CA ASP A 173 11.75 9.90 -7.90
C ASP A 173 10.24 9.59 -7.96
N PRO A 174 9.66 8.91 -6.94
CA PRO A 174 8.24 8.58 -6.91
C PRO A 174 7.31 9.80 -7.02
N SER A 175 7.76 10.98 -6.56
CA SER A 175 6.97 12.21 -6.61
C SER A 175 6.82 12.76 -8.03
N LEU A 176 7.71 12.38 -8.95
CA LEU A 176 7.66 12.74 -10.36
C LEU A 176 6.83 11.74 -11.19
N VAL A 177 6.38 10.63 -10.59
CA VAL A 177 5.53 9.63 -11.23
C VAL A 177 4.07 10.00 -10.98
N PRO A 178 3.29 10.32 -12.04
CA PRO A 178 1.89 10.69 -11.88
C PRO A 178 1.04 9.55 -11.30
N GLU A 179 -0.01 9.90 -10.56
CA GLU A 179 -1.01 8.92 -10.13
C GLU A 179 -1.75 8.33 -11.33
N PHE A 180 -2.13 7.05 -11.23
CA PHE A 180 -2.91 6.38 -12.27
C PHE A 180 -4.27 7.04 -12.51
N GLY A 181 -4.86 7.65 -11.48
CA GLY A 181 -6.17 8.31 -11.56
C GLY A 181 -7.37 7.35 -11.63
N LEU A 182 -7.12 6.03 -11.73
CA LEU A 182 -8.13 4.96 -11.66
C LEU A 182 -7.72 3.94 -10.61
N ALA A 183 -8.70 3.35 -9.93
CA ALA A 183 -8.50 2.16 -9.10
C ALA A 183 -8.53 0.90 -9.98
N SER A 184 -7.82 -0.15 -9.58
CA SER A 184 -7.98 -1.47 -10.20
C SER A 184 -9.30 -2.10 -9.80
N GLY A 185 -9.79 -3.03 -10.63
CA GLY A 185 -11.02 -3.77 -10.31
C GLY A 185 -12.33 -2.97 -10.39
N LEU A 186 -12.35 -1.83 -11.09
CA LEU A 186 -13.58 -1.04 -11.23
C LEU A 186 -14.64 -1.80 -12.05
N ASN A 187 -15.84 -1.97 -11.49
CA ASN A 187 -17.02 -2.57 -12.13
C ASN A 187 -16.69 -3.85 -12.94
N PRO A 188 -16.27 -4.94 -12.27
CA PRO A 188 -15.92 -6.17 -12.96
C PRO A 188 -17.14 -6.77 -13.66
N THR A 189 -16.99 -7.17 -14.92
CA THR A 189 -18.06 -7.80 -15.72
C THR A 189 -18.24 -9.28 -15.42
N GLY A 190 -17.33 -9.87 -14.65
CA GLY A 190 -17.24 -11.32 -14.43
C GLY A 190 -16.51 -12.09 -15.54
N THR A 191 -16.08 -11.43 -16.64
CA THR A 191 -15.30 -12.04 -17.74
C THR A 191 -13.79 -11.73 -17.66
N GLY A 192 -13.34 -11.11 -16.57
CA GLY A 192 -11.95 -10.65 -16.40
C GLY A 192 -11.72 -9.19 -16.84
N ASP A 193 -12.76 -8.53 -17.34
CA ASP A 193 -12.75 -7.13 -17.77
C ASP A 193 -13.36 -6.21 -16.71
N CYS A 194 -12.77 -5.03 -16.60
CA CYS A 194 -13.15 -3.95 -15.71
C CYS A 194 -13.27 -2.65 -16.51
N ASP A 195 -13.90 -1.65 -15.90
CA ASP A 195 -14.07 -0.32 -16.47
C ASP A 195 -12.76 0.48 -16.40
N GLY A 196 -12.28 0.90 -17.56
CA GLY A 196 -11.22 1.90 -17.70
C GLY A 196 -11.78 3.30 -17.89
N ILE A 197 -10.96 4.22 -18.41
CA ILE A 197 -11.42 5.57 -18.74
C ILE A 197 -12.48 5.56 -19.85
N THR A 198 -13.27 6.63 -19.88
CA THR A 198 -14.18 6.90 -20.99
C THR A 198 -13.40 7.46 -22.19
N ASN A 199 -13.64 6.92 -23.39
CA ASN A 199 -13.04 7.44 -24.62
C ASN A 199 -13.70 8.76 -25.07
N ALA A 200 -13.18 9.36 -26.15
CA ALA A 200 -13.72 10.61 -26.69
C ALA A 200 -15.18 10.52 -27.16
N ALA A 201 -15.68 9.31 -27.42
CA ALA A 201 -17.08 9.06 -27.81
C ALA A 201 -18.01 8.87 -26.59
N GLY A 202 -17.52 9.04 -25.36
CA GLY A 202 -18.32 8.84 -24.15
C GLY A 202 -18.50 7.37 -23.75
N GLN A 203 -17.75 6.44 -24.35
CA GLN A 203 -17.84 5.01 -24.04
C GLN A 203 -16.74 4.58 -23.08
N VAL A 204 -17.10 3.83 -22.04
CA VAL A 204 -16.13 3.22 -21.12
C VAL A 204 -15.31 2.17 -21.85
N VAL A 205 -13.99 2.32 -21.84
CA VAL A 205 -13.07 1.34 -22.43
C VAL A 205 -12.89 0.19 -21.45
N LYS A 206 -13.16 -1.04 -21.89
CA LYS A 206 -12.90 -2.23 -21.08
C LYS A 206 -11.41 -2.52 -21.02
N ILE A 207 -10.92 -2.81 -19.82
CA ILE A 207 -9.52 -3.11 -19.51
C ILE A 207 -9.44 -4.39 -18.68
N PRO A 208 -8.28 -5.09 -18.64
CA PRO A 208 -8.11 -6.20 -17.71
C PRO A 208 -8.28 -5.74 -16.26
N CYS A 209 -8.99 -6.49 -15.42
CA CYS A 209 -9.22 -6.11 -14.01
C CYS A 209 -7.93 -6.01 -13.16
N SER A 210 -6.83 -6.58 -13.63
CA SER A 210 -5.50 -6.41 -13.02
C SER A 210 -4.84 -5.06 -13.30
N CYS A 211 -5.52 -4.19 -14.07
CA CYS A 211 -5.05 -2.86 -14.43
C CYS A 211 -5.88 -1.76 -13.75
N PRO A 212 -5.26 -0.66 -13.29
CA PRO A 212 -3.80 -0.44 -13.23
C PRO A 212 -3.08 -1.39 -12.24
N PRO A 213 -1.75 -1.59 -12.40
CA PRO A 213 -0.97 -2.42 -11.48
C PRO A 213 -0.84 -1.80 -10.09
N ASP A 214 -0.26 -2.53 -9.14
CA ASP A 214 0.21 -1.93 -7.89
C ASP A 214 1.23 -0.81 -8.18
N ARG A 215 1.09 0.31 -7.48
CA ARG A 215 1.90 1.51 -7.74
C ARG A 215 3.37 1.30 -7.41
N ASN A 216 3.69 0.61 -6.32
CA ASN A 216 5.08 0.39 -5.93
C ASN A 216 5.76 -0.58 -6.91
N ALA A 217 5.08 -1.67 -7.30
CA ALA A 217 5.56 -2.58 -8.33
C ALA A 217 5.78 -1.88 -9.68
N PHE A 218 4.89 -0.95 -10.04
CA PHE A 218 5.05 -0.13 -11.23
C PHE A 218 6.28 0.79 -11.15
N ILE A 219 6.49 1.49 -10.04
CA ILE A 219 7.65 2.39 -9.84
C ILE A 219 8.96 1.60 -9.87
N GLN A 220 8.98 0.38 -9.33
CA GLN A 220 10.14 -0.52 -9.44
C GLN A 220 10.42 -0.90 -10.90
N SER A 221 9.39 -1.26 -11.66
CA SER A 221 9.51 -1.58 -13.09
C SER A 221 10.00 -0.37 -13.90
N LEU A 222 9.48 0.81 -13.61
CA LEU A 222 9.90 2.07 -14.23
C LEU A 222 11.36 2.39 -13.90
N SER A 223 11.77 2.22 -12.64
CA SER A 223 13.15 2.42 -12.21
C SER A 223 14.11 1.47 -12.93
N ALA A 224 13.73 0.20 -13.11
CA ALA A 224 14.52 -0.76 -13.87
C ALA A 224 14.66 -0.36 -15.35
N ASN A 225 13.57 0.11 -15.97
CA ASN A 225 13.58 0.59 -17.35
C ASN A 225 14.49 1.82 -17.53
N VAL A 226 14.43 2.77 -16.59
CA VAL A 226 15.24 3.99 -16.61
C VAL A 226 16.72 3.67 -16.39
N ALA A 227 17.04 2.80 -15.44
CA ALA A 227 18.40 2.32 -15.22
C ALA A 227 18.97 1.58 -16.44
N ALA A 228 18.13 0.85 -17.18
CA ALA A 228 18.52 0.18 -18.42
C ALA A 228 18.56 1.11 -19.65
N GLY A 229 18.02 2.33 -19.55
CA GLY A 229 17.81 3.26 -20.68
C GLY A 229 16.80 2.77 -21.72
N LYS A 230 16.06 1.70 -21.43
CA LYS A 230 15.12 1.01 -22.34
C LYS A 230 14.12 0.17 -21.55
N ALA A 231 12.98 -0.16 -22.16
CA ALA A 231 12.02 -1.06 -21.54
C ALA A 231 12.64 -2.48 -21.42
N VAL A 232 12.81 -3.00 -20.20
CA VAL A 232 13.51 -4.27 -19.95
C VAL A 232 12.83 -5.43 -20.67
N ASN A 233 11.51 -5.44 -20.70
CA ASN A 233 10.71 -6.47 -21.38
C ASN A 233 10.42 -6.14 -22.86
N ASN A 234 10.86 -4.99 -23.35
CA ASN A 234 10.82 -4.63 -24.76
C ASN A 234 12.02 -3.75 -25.14
N PRO A 235 13.24 -4.34 -25.22
CA PRO A 235 14.48 -3.57 -25.29
C PRO A 235 14.66 -2.68 -26.52
N SER A 236 13.79 -2.82 -27.53
CA SER A 236 13.77 -1.95 -28.72
C SER A 236 13.22 -0.54 -28.43
N VAL A 237 12.54 -0.35 -27.29
CA VAL A 237 11.95 0.92 -26.90
C VAL A 237 12.84 1.60 -25.87
N ALA A 238 13.43 2.75 -26.22
CA ALA A 238 14.22 3.57 -25.31
C ALA A 238 13.33 4.21 -24.23
N VAL A 239 13.88 4.32 -23.02
CA VAL A 239 13.20 4.94 -21.87
C VAL A 239 14.14 5.95 -21.24
N SER A 240 13.66 7.19 -21.09
CA SER A 240 14.34 8.25 -20.36
C SER A 240 13.39 8.89 -19.37
N PHE A 241 13.90 9.33 -18.22
CA PHE A 241 13.08 9.93 -17.17
C PHE A 241 13.79 11.17 -16.61
N PRO A 242 13.74 12.30 -17.33
CA PRO A 242 14.39 13.53 -16.89
C PRO A 242 13.69 14.10 -15.65
N THR A 243 14.45 14.82 -14.82
CA THR A 243 14.01 15.30 -13.49
C THR A 243 13.65 16.78 -13.45
N ASP A 244 13.94 17.55 -14.49
CA ASP A 244 13.61 18.97 -14.54
C ASP A 244 12.11 19.21 -14.83
N GLY A 245 11.68 20.44 -14.59
CA GLY A 245 10.29 20.86 -14.71
C GLY A 245 9.85 21.26 -16.13
N SER A 246 10.71 21.18 -17.14
CA SER A 246 10.36 21.60 -18.51
C SER A 246 9.19 20.78 -19.08
N LYS A 247 8.47 21.38 -20.03
CA LYS A 247 7.36 20.71 -20.74
C LYS A 247 7.87 19.45 -21.44
N GLU A 248 9.04 19.54 -22.07
CA GLU A 248 9.72 18.44 -22.74
C GLU A 248 10.02 17.30 -21.76
N SER A 249 10.53 17.62 -20.57
CA SER A 249 10.82 16.62 -19.54
C SER A 249 9.56 15.99 -18.95
N GLN A 250 8.50 16.76 -18.74
CA GLN A 250 7.20 16.22 -18.33
C GLN A 250 6.62 15.26 -19.37
N LEU A 251 6.70 15.59 -20.67
CA LEU A 251 6.25 14.71 -21.74
C LEU A 251 7.11 13.45 -21.86
N ALA A 252 8.44 13.56 -21.68
CA ALA A 252 9.33 12.42 -21.65
C ALA A 252 9.00 11.46 -20.49
N ARG A 253 8.75 11.98 -19.28
CA ARG A 253 8.29 11.17 -18.14
C ARG A 253 6.95 10.51 -18.44
N MET A 254 6.01 11.23 -19.03
CA MET A 254 4.70 10.68 -19.40
C MET A 254 4.83 9.54 -20.43
N SER A 255 5.73 9.70 -21.40
CA SER A 255 6.05 8.65 -22.36
C SER A 255 6.70 7.44 -21.68
N ALA A 256 7.62 7.64 -20.75
CA ALA A 256 8.28 6.58 -20.00
C ALA A 256 7.30 5.77 -19.13
N VAL A 257 6.34 6.43 -18.46
CA VAL A 257 5.32 5.73 -17.67
C VAL A 257 4.36 4.94 -18.57
N LEU A 258 3.96 5.49 -19.72
CA LEU A 258 3.10 4.78 -20.68
C LEU A 258 3.82 3.57 -21.29
N VAL A 259 5.07 3.73 -21.72
CA VAL A 259 5.90 2.62 -22.24
C VAL A 259 6.06 1.54 -21.18
N THR A 260 6.36 1.92 -19.94
CA THR A 260 6.50 0.95 -18.85
C THR A 260 5.19 0.20 -18.62
N LEU A 261 4.06 0.91 -18.56
CA LEU A 261 2.72 0.35 -18.34
C LEU A 261 2.36 -0.68 -19.42
N GLN A 262 2.65 -0.37 -20.69
CA GLN A 262 2.33 -1.22 -21.83
C GLN A 262 3.27 -2.42 -22.00
N ASN A 263 4.45 -2.39 -21.38
CA ASN A 263 5.48 -3.43 -21.53
C ASN A 263 5.79 -4.17 -20.22
N LEU A 264 4.87 -4.17 -19.24
CA LEU A 264 5.10 -4.79 -17.93
C LEU A 264 5.38 -6.30 -17.99
N LYS A 265 4.85 -7.01 -19.00
CA LYS A 265 4.94 -8.48 -19.13
C LYS A 265 5.47 -8.94 -20.49
N GLY A 266 5.98 -8.03 -21.32
CA GLY A 266 6.48 -8.30 -22.66
C GLY A 266 6.12 -7.19 -23.66
N PRO A 267 6.55 -7.29 -24.93
CA PRO A 267 6.27 -6.27 -25.94
C PRO A 267 4.76 -6.07 -26.15
N GLY A 268 4.24 -4.91 -25.73
CA GLY A 268 2.80 -4.60 -25.79
C GLY A 268 1.92 -5.44 -24.86
N VAL A 269 2.51 -6.26 -24.00
CA VAL A 269 1.79 -7.09 -23.02
C VAL A 269 1.92 -6.41 -21.67
N GLY A 270 0.91 -5.63 -21.32
CA GLY A 270 0.87 -4.86 -20.09
C GLY A 270 -0.52 -4.29 -19.85
N CYS A 271 -0.59 -3.18 -19.14
CA CYS A 271 -1.85 -2.47 -18.95
C CYS A 271 -2.07 -1.46 -20.08
N PRO A 272 -3.27 -1.44 -20.69
CA PRO A 272 -3.57 -0.45 -21.73
C PRO A 272 -3.58 0.95 -21.10
N ALA A 273 -3.25 1.97 -21.89
CA ALA A 273 -3.24 3.36 -21.41
C ALA A 273 -4.60 3.79 -20.81
N ALA A 274 -5.70 3.20 -21.31
CA ALA A 274 -7.05 3.40 -20.80
C ALA A 274 -7.26 2.96 -19.34
N SER A 275 -6.31 2.22 -18.75
CA SER A 275 -6.31 1.90 -17.30
C SER A 275 -5.81 3.05 -16.41
N THR A 276 -5.48 4.19 -17.00
CA THR A 276 -4.95 5.35 -16.30
C THR A 276 -5.46 6.65 -16.93
N THR A 277 -5.24 7.78 -16.28
CA THR A 277 -5.47 9.12 -16.83
C THR A 277 -4.25 9.68 -17.57
N PHE A 278 -3.20 8.89 -17.83
CA PHE A 278 -1.93 9.38 -18.38
C PHE A 278 -2.07 10.05 -19.74
N LEU A 279 -2.94 9.57 -20.63
CA LEU A 279 -3.17 10.23 -21.94
C LEU A 279 -3.80 11.62 -21.79
N ALA A 280 -4.75 11.77 -20.86
CA ALA A 280 -5.36 13.07 -20.56
C ALA A 280 -4.34 14.02 -19.93
N GLN A 281 -3.50 13.53 -19.03
CA GLN A 281 -2.42 14.30 -18.43
C GLN A 281 -1.36 14.70 -19.48
N GLN A 282 -0.98 13.79 -20.38
CA GLN A 282 -0.07 14.08 -21.49
C GLN A 282 -0.62 15.22 -22.35
N LYS A 283 -1.91 15.16 -22.68
CA LYS A 283 -2.59 16.21 -23.44
C LYS A 283 -2.63 17.54 -22.67
N ALA A 284 -2.92 17.53 -21.38
CA ALA A 284 -2.91 18.75 -20.57
C ALA A 284 -1.51 19.41 -20.54
N ILE A 285 -0.43 18.61 -20.48
CA ILE A 285 0.95 19.12 -20.56
C ILE A 285 1.22 19.69 -21.95
N GLN A 286 0.80 19.01 -23.02
CA GLN A 286 0.92 19.49 -24.41
C GLN A 286 0.18 20.83 -24.63
N ASP A 287 -0.99 20.97 -24.03
CA ASP A 287 -1.84 22.16 -24.17
C ASP A 287 -1.42 23.29 -23.21
N GLY A 288 -0.48 23.03 -22.28
CA GLY A 288 -0.06 24.00 -21.25
C GLY A 288 -1.12 24.26 -20.18
N THR A 289 -2.09 23.35 -20.04
CA THR A 289 -3.20 23.42 -19.08
C THR A 289 -2.98 22.54 -17.85
N ALA A 290 -1.88 21.78 -17.81
CA ALA A 290 -1.50 20.99 -16.65
C ALA A 290 -1.18 21.89 -15.44
N PRO A 291 -1.52 21.46 -14.20
CA PRO A 291 -1.06 22.13 -12.99
C PRO A 291 0.47 22.28 -13.02
N PRO A 292 1.03 23.40 -12.52
CA PRO A 292 2.48 23.59 -12.49
C PRO A 292 3.13 22.42 -11.73
N ALA A 293 4.11 21.78 -12.37
CA ALA A 293 4.85 20.69 -11.75
C ALA A 293 5.48 21.20 -10.44
N PRO A 294 5.55 20.37 -9.39
CA PRO A 294 6.34 20.71 -8.20
C PRO A 294 7.76 21.04 -8.67
N ALA A 295 8.23 22.24 -8.34
CA ALA A 295 9.54 22.71 -8.78
C ALA A 295 10.61 21.74 -8.29
N SER A 296 11.47 21.26 -9.20
CA SER A 296 12.66 20.50 -8.82
C SER A 296 13.46 21.33 -7.80
N PRO A 297 13.82 20.78 -6.63
CA PRO A 297 14.64 21.51 -5.70
C PRO A 297 15.97 21.86 -6.39
N ALA A 298 16.32 23.16 -6.39
CA ALA A 298 17.59 23.62 -6.92
C ALA A 298 18.75 22.88 -6.21
N PRO A 299 19.90 22.64 -6.89
CA PRO A 299 21.08 22.08 -6.24
C PRO A 299 21.45 22.95 -5.05
N ALA A 300 21.34 22.38 -3.84
CA ALA A 300 21.56 23.12 -2.61
C ALA A 300 23.03 23.61 -2.56
N PRO A 301 23.26 24.93 -2.44
CA PRO A 301 24.54 25.42 -1.92
C PRO A 301 24.78 24.80 -0.54
N ALA A 302 26.04 24.52 -0.20
CA ALA A 302 26.43 23.94 1.08
C ALA A 302 25.69 24.62 2.23
N ALA A 303 24.90 23.83 2.97
CA ALA A 303 23.97 24.33 3.97
C ALA A 303 24.71 25.06 5.10
N PRO A 304 24.38 26.34 5.37
CA PRO A 304 24.63 26.96 6.66
C PRO A 304 23.88 26.19 7.75
N ALA A 305 24.43 26.18 8.97
CA ALA A 305 23.85 25.52 10.12
C ALA A 305 22.34 25.85 10.27
N PRO A 306 21.49 24.85 10.58
CA PRO A 306 20.04 25.02 10.58
C PRO A 306 19.62 26.10 11.57
N ALA A 307 18.97 27.13 11.04
CA ALA A 307 18.18 28.06 11.83
C ALA A 307 16.94 27.31 12.39
N PRO A 308 16.50 27.62 13.62
CA PRO A 308 15.38 26.95 14.27
C PRO A 308 14.07 27.12 13.48
N ALA A 309 13.32 26.02 13.35
CA ALA A 309 12.02 25.98 12.70
C ALA A 309 11.00 26.90 13.41
N PRO A 310 10.08 27.56 12.68
CA PRO A 310 8.98 28.27 13.30
C PRO A 310 8.04 27.27 13.98
N ALA A 311 7.75 27.51 15.25
CA ALA A 311 6.88 26.68 16.07
C ALA A 311 5.42 26.74 15.56
N GLY A 312 4.83 25.60 15.15
CA GLY A 312 3.36 25.43 15.15
C GLY A 312 2.68 24.73 13.96
N GLY A 313 3.38 24.29 12.91
CA GLY A 313 2.74 23.57 11.79
C GLY A 313 2.62 22.06 12.03
N VAL A 314 1.54 21.41 11.56
CA VAL A 314 1.53 19.95 11.41
C VAL A 314 2.34 19.55 10.17
N ASP A 315 3.06 18.44 10.25
CA ASP A 315 3.72 17.84 9.08
C ASP A 315 2.65 17.25 8.13
N PRO A 316 2.51 17.75 6.88
CA PRO A 316 1.56 17.23 5.90
C PRO A 316 1.68 15.72 5.64
N ALA A 317 2.87 15.14 5.80
CA ALA A 317 3.10 13.70 5.61
C ALA A 317 2.49 12.85 6.73
N LEU A 318 2.25 13.43 7.91
CA LEU A 318 1.61 12.76 9.04
C LEU A 318 0.08 12.89 9.02
N VAL A 319 -0.46 13.76 8.17
CA VAL A 319 -1.91 13.96 8.02
C VAL A 319 -2.50 12.78 7.25
N PRO A 320 -3.44 12.02 7.83
CA PRO A 320 -4.09 10.91 7.15
C PRO A 320 -4.80 11.37 5.87
N ASP A 321 -4.78 10.52 4.84
CA ASP A 321 -5.49 10.80 3.60
C ASP A 321 -7.01 10.80 3.84
N LEU A 322 -7.74 11.70 3.19
CA LEU A 322 -9.20 11.74 3.35
C LEU A 322 -9.88 10.60 2.57
N GLY A 323 -9.23 10.09 1.52
CA GLY A 323 -9.59 8.86 0.80
C GLY A 323 -10.95 8.87 0.09
N HIS A 324 -11.58 10.03 -0.05
CA HIS A 324 -12.84 10.21 -0.76
C HIS A 324 -12.84 11.58 -1.46
N PRO A 325 -13.10 11.67 -2.77
CA PRO A 325 -13.13 12.96 -3.47
C PRO A 325 -14.46 13.69 -3.21
N SER A 326 -14.40 15.03 -3.18
CA SER A 326 -15.59 15.88 -3.07
C SER A 326 -16.43 15.86 -4.34
N GLY A 327 -17.72 16.15 -4.23
CA GLY A 327 -18.57 16.38 -5.41
C GLY A 327 -19.00 15.12 -6.16
N LEU A 328 -18.88 13.92 -5.56
CA LEU A 328 -19.30 12.68 -6.21
C LEU A 328 -20.82 12.60 -6.37
N ASN A 329 -21.29 12.33 -7.59
CA ASN A 329 -22.70 12.10 -7.93
C ASN A 329 -23.67 13.14 -7.31
N PRO A 330 -23.55 14.42 -7.69
CA PRO A 330 -24.41 15.46 -7.15
C PRO A 330 -25.88 15.17 -7.49
N THR A 331 -26.75 15.26 -6.49
CA THR A 331 -28.22 15.04 -6.66
C THR A 331 -28.93 16.25 -7.26
N GLY A 332 -28.25 17.40 -7.37
CA GLY A 332 -28.85 18.68 -7.69
C GLY A 332 -29.49 19.42 -6.49
N THR A 333 -29.55 18.81 -5.30
CA THR A 333 -30.04 19.43 -4.06
C THR A 333 -28.94 19.97 -3.15
N GLY A 334 -27.69 19.91 -3.61
CA GLY A 334 -26.50 20.24 -2.80
C GLY A 334 -25.88 19.06 -2.08
N ASP A 335 -26.47 17.86 -2.21
CA ASP A 335 -25.98 16.61 -1.66
C ASP A 335 -25.21 15.78 -2.70
N CYS A 336 -24.18 15.11 -2.23
CA CYS A 336 -23.30 14.21 -2.95
C CYS A 336 -23.18 12.87 -2.23
N ASP A 337 -22.64 11.89 -2.92
CA ASP A 337 -22.39 10.55 -2.39
C ASP A 337 -21.15 10.55 -1.48
N GLY A 338 -21.36 10.18 -0.21
CA GLY A 338 -20.30 9.84 0.74
C GLY A 338 -19.96 8.35 0.72
N ILE A 339 -19.21 7.89 1.71
CA ILE A 339 -18.93 6.47 1.88
C ILE A 339 -20.19 5.68 2.29
N THR A 340 -20.27 4.46 1.79
CA THR A 340 -21.32 3.50 2.10
C THR A 340 -21.29 3.09 3.57
N ASN A 341 -22.45 3.11 4.24
CA ASN A 341 -22.59 2.67 5.63
C ASN A 341 -22.53 1.14 5.75
N ALA A 342 -22.55 0.62 7.00
CA ALA A 342 -22.51 -0.82 7.25
C ALA A 342 -23.72 -1.60 6.69
N ALA A 343 -24.82 -0.91 6.38
CA ALA A 343 -26.00 -1.50 5.74
C ALA A 343 -25.91 -1.50 4.20
N GLY A 344 -24.78 -1.09 3.61
CA GLY A 344 -24.61 -1.04 2.16
C GLY A 344 -25.25 0.19 1.50
N GLN A 345 -25.71 1.17 2.28
CA GLN A 345 -26.36 2.39 1.76
C GLN A 345 -25.34 3.53 1.65
N VAL A 346 -25.33 4.20 0.49
CA VAL A 346 -24.52 5.41 0.28
C VAL A 346 -25.06 6.54 1.16
N VAL A 347 -24.21 7.08 2.03
CA VAL A 347 -24.58 8.20 2.90
C VAL A 347 -24.51 9.49 2.11
N LYS A 348 -25.59 10.28 2.10
CA LYS A 348 -25.58 11.61 1.48
C LYS A 348 -24.84 12.61 2.36
N ILE A 349 -23.96 13.38 1.75
CA ILE A 349 -23.11 14.41 2.39
C ILE A 349 -23.20 15.71 1.59
N PRO A 350 -22.89 16.88 2.17
CA PRO A 350 -22.78 18.10 1.40
C PRO A 350 -21.73 17.97 0.28
N CYS A 351 -22.00 18.47 -0.91
CA CYS A 351 -21.06 18.35 -2.04
C CYS A 351 -19.71 19.06 -1.84
N SER A 352 -19.64 20.03 -0.91
CA SER A 352 -18.39 20.66 -0.49
C SER A 352 -17.52 19.78 0.42
N CYS A 353 -17.96 18.56 0.73
CA CYS A 353 -17.28 17.64 1.60
C CYS A 353 -16.71 16.44 0.83
N PRO A 354 -15.48 16.00 1.15
CA PRO A 354 -14.55 16.67 2.06
C PRO A 354 -13.97 17.97 1.45
N PRO A 355 -13.42 18.90 2.26
CA PRO A 355 -12.67 20.04 1.73
C PRO A 355 -11.42 19.56 0.97
N ASP A 356 -10.84 20.45 0.15
CA ASP A 356 -9.53 20.18 -0.45
C ASP A 356 -8.45 20.00 0.62
N ARG A 357 -7.39 19.28 0.26
CA ARG A 357 -6.35 18.84 1.19
C ARG A 357 -5.62 20.01 1.85
N ASP A 358 -5.34 21.08 1.12
CA ASP A 358 -4.59 22.22 1.63
C ASP A 358 -5.43 23.04 2.62
N THR A 359 -6.71 23.28 2.28
CA THR A 359 -7.68 23.90 3.18
C THR A 359 -7.84 23.09 4.46
N PHE A 360 -7.92 21.76 4.35
CA PHE A 360 -7.99 20.87 5.50
C PHE A 360 -6.74 20.94 6.39
N ILE A 361 -5.54 20.82 5.81
CA ILE A 361 -4.27 20.87 6.54
C ILE A 361 -4.09 22.21 7.25
N LYS A 362 -4.52 23.30 6.62
CA LYS A 362 -4.50 24.64 7.25
C LYS A 362 -5.41 24.70 8.49
N ALA A 363 -6.62 24.15 8.40
CA ALA A 363 -7.54 24.08 9.53
C ALA A 363 -6.99 23.17 10.66
N LEU A 364 -6.43 22.01 10.30
CA LEU A 364 -5.82 21.08 11.24
C LEU A 364 -4.61 21.71 11.94
N SER A 365 -3.75 22.42 11.20
CA SER A 365 -2.60 23.14 11.76
C SER A 365 -3.05 24.16 12.81
N ALA A 366 -4.11 24.93 12.52
CA ALA A 366 -4.67 25.90 13.46
C ALA A 366 -5.22 25.22 14.74
N ASN A 367 -5.91 24.09 14.59
CA ASN A 367 -6.42 23.31 15.72
C ASN A 367 -5.29 22.75 16.60
N VAL A 368 -4.24 22.21 15.98
CA VAL A 368 -3.08 21.65 16.68
C VAL A 368 -2.28 22.74 17.39
N ALA A 369 -2.05 23.87 16.73
CA ALA A 369 -1.38 25.02 17.34
C ALA A 369 -2.18 25.57 18.55
N ALA A 370 -3.51 25.52 18.51
CA ALA A 370 -4.38 25.92 19.61
C ALA A 370 -4.54 24.84 20.70
N GLY A 371 -4.12 23.59 20.45
CA GLY A 371 -4.38 22.42 21.30
C GLY A 371 -5.86 22.04 21.42
N LYS A 372 -6.72 22.61 20.59
CA LYS A 372 -8.19 22.47 20.60
C LYS A 372 -8.79 22.86 19.26
N ALA A 373 -10.00 22.41 18.96
CA ALA A 373 -10.68 22.83 17.74
C ALA A 373 -10.99 24.34 17.81
N VAL A 374 -10.47 25.14 16.87
CA VAL A 374 -10.58 26.61 16.89
C VAL A 374 -12.04 27.06 16.90
N ASN A 375 -12.90 26.42 16.09
CA ASN A 375 -14.33 26.73 16.03
C ASN A 375 -15.18 25.93 17.04
N ASN A 376 -14.56 25.07 17.84
CA ASN A 376 -15.20 24.39 18.96
C ASN A 376 -14.19 24.19 20.12
N PRO A 377 -13.84 25.26 20.84
CA PRO A 377 -12.75 25.23 21.82
C PRO A 377 -12.93 24.25 22.98
N SER A 378 -14.13 23.69 23.15
CA SER A 378 -14.42 22.65 24.16
C SER A 378 -13.79 21.29 23.82
N VAL A 379 -13.40 21.06 22.57
CA VAL A 379 -12.82 19.80 22.11
C VAL A 379 -11.32 19.95 21.99
N ALA A 380 -10.57 19.22 22.83
CA ALA A 380 -9.12 19.18 22.78
C ALA A 380 -8.64 18.45 21.51
N VAL A 381 -7.53 18.93 20.96
CA VAL A 381 -6.90 18.33 19.77
C VAL A 381 -5.46 18.00 20.10
N SER A 382 -5.07 16.76 19.86
CA SER A 382 -3.71 16.26 20.03
C SER A 382 -3.23 15.62 18.73
N PHE A 383 -2.02 15.96 18.31
CA PHE A 383 -1.44 15.48 17.07
C PHE A 383 -0.01 14.99 17.31
N PRO A 384 0.14 13.81 17.93
CA PRO A 384 1.47 13.24 18.21
C PRO A 384 2.18 12.86 16.91
N THR A 385 3.50 12.95 16.90
CA THR A 385 4.34 12.76 15.70
C THR A 385 4.97 11.38 15.60
N ASP A 386 4.92 10.56 16.65
CA ASP A 386 5.46 9.20 16.61
C ASP A 386 4.56 8.24 15.81
N ASN A 387 5.10 7.07 15.52
CA ASN A 387 4.46 6.09 14.63
C ASN A 387 3.68 4.99 15.36
N SER A 388 3.45 5.12 16.67
CA SER A 388 2.63 4.16 17.40
C SER A 388 1.19 4.16 16.86
N ASN A 389 0.51 3.02 17.03
CA ASN A 389 -0.91 2.90 16.68
C ASN A 389 -1.78 3.90 17.46
N GLN A 390 -1.43 4.16 18.72
CA GLN A 390 -2.07 5.18 19.55
C GLN A 390 -1.91 6.58 18.94
N SER A 391 -0.72 6.92 18.47
CA SER A 391 -0.46 8.22 17.84
C SER A 391 -1.12 8.36 16.48
N LYS A 392 -1.17 7.29 15.68
CA LYS A 392 -1.95 7.25 14.44
C LYS A 392 -3.45 7.44 14.71
N ALA A 393 -4.01 6.73 15.69
CA ALA A 393 -5.40 6.88 16.11
C ALA A 393 -5.68 8.31 16.60
N ALA A 394 -4.76 8.91 17.37
CA ALA A 394 -4.87 10.30 17.81
C ALA A 394 -4.87 11.28 16.63
N ARG A 395 -3.99 11.10 15.63
CA ARG A 395 -3.99 11.92 14.41
C ARG A 395 -5.29 11.78 13.61
N ILE A 396 -5.80 10.56 13.46
CA ILE A 396 -7.08 10.32 12.77
C ILE A 396 -8.24 10.96 13.54
N ASN A 397 -8.27 10.85 14.86
CA ASN A 397 -9.26 11.51 15.71
C ASN A 397 -9.16 13.04 15.60
N ALA A 398 -7.96 13.61 15.61
CA ALA A 398 -7.74 15.04 15.39
C ALA A 398 -8.25 15.50 14.00
N SER A 399 -8.05 14.67 12.97
CA SER A 399 -8.59 14.91 11.64
C SER A 399 -10.12 14.87 11.61
N LEU A 400 -10.75 13.88 12.25
CA LEU A 400 -12.20 13.77 12.38
C LEU A 400 -12.81 14.96 13.12
N VAL A 401 -12.20 15.35 14.25
CA VAL A 401 -12.60 16.54 15.01
C VAL A 401 -12.49 17.80 14.15
N THR A 402 -11.40 17.94 13.39
CA THR A 402 -11.20 19.08 12.50
C THR A 402 -12.29 19.16 11.43
N LEU A 403 -12.59 18.04 10.75
CA LEU A 403 -13.65 17.97 9.74
C LEU A 403 -15.01 18.36 10.30
N GLN A 404 -15.38 17.83 11.47
CA GLN A 404 -16.68 18.05 12.09
C GLN A 404 -16.86 19.48 12.62
N ASN A 405 -15.78 20.24 12.79
CA ASN A 405 -15.80 21.57 13.38
C ASN A 405 -15.20 22.65 12.44
N LEU A 406 -15.26 22.45 11.11
CA LEU A 406 -14.71 23.41 10.15
C LEU A 406 -15.41 24.79 10.19
N GLN A 407 -16.69 24.84 10.57
CA GLN A 407 -17.53 26.05 10.51
C GLN A 407 -18.25 26.34 11.84
N GLY A 408 -18.01 25.56 12.89
CA GLY A 408 -18.64 25.71 14.20
C GLY A 408 -18.80 24.37 14.91
N PRO A 409 -19.34 24.34 16.15
CA PRO A 409 -19.54 23.11 16.89
C PRO A 409 -20.46 22.12 16.15
N GLY A 410 -19.88 21.03 15.64
CA GLY A 410 -20.61 20.03 14.83
C GLY A 410 -21.06 20.52 13.45
N VAL A 411 -20.64 21.71 13.04
CA VAL A 411 -20.94 22.29 11.72
C VAL A 411 -19.67 22.17 10.87
N GLY A 412 -19.68 21.20 9.97
CA GLY A 412 -18.56 20.86 9.11
C GLY A 412 -18.88 19.65 8.25
N CYS A 413 -17.85 18.90 7.87
CA CYS A 413 -18.03 17.71 7.05
C CYS A 413 -18.28 16.47 7.92
N PRO A 414 -19.33 15.68 7.63
CA PRO A 414 -19.59 14.45 8.36
C PRO A 414 -18.45 13.45 8.12
N ALA A 415 -18.19 12.56 9.08
CA ALA A 415 -17.15 11.55 8.93
C ALA A 415 -17.36 10.66 7.69
N ALA A 416 -18.62 10.46 7.29
CA ALA A 416 -19.00 9.77 6.06
C ALA A 416 -18.55 10.46 4.75
N SER A 417 -17.93 11.64 4.83
CA SER A 417 -17.27 12.27 3.68
C SER A 417 -15.83 11.83 3.46
N THR A 418 -15.31 10.94 4.31
CA THR A 418 -13.90 10.50 4.27
C THR A 418 -13.78 9.04 4.68
N THR A 419 -12.63 8.43 4.45
CA THR A 419 -12.33 7.05 4.91
C THR A 419 -11.74 6.99 6.32
N LEU A 420 -11.69 8.12 7.04
CA LEU A 420 -11.01 8.23 8.34
C LEU A 420 -11.54 7.27 9.41
N LEU A 421 -12.85 6.96 9.43
CA LEU A 421 -13.39 5.97 10.38
C LEU A 421 -12.89 4.55 10.08
N ALA A 422 -12.76 4.19 8.80
CA ALA A 422 -12.18 2.91 8.41
C ALA A 422 -10.68 2.86 8.76
N GLN A 423 -9.96 3.96 8.53
CA GLN A 423 -8.56 4.09 8.94
C GLN A 423 -8.39 4.01 10.46
N LEU A 424 -9.27 4.65 11.24
CA LEU A 424 -9.25 4.60 12.70
C LEU A 424 -9.42 3.15 13.19
N LYS A 425 -10.39 2.44 12.62
CA LYS A 425 -10.63 1.02 12.91
C LYS A 425 -9.44 0.14 12.51
N ALA A 426 -8.67 0.51 11.50
CA ALA A 426 -7.50 -0.27 11.07
C ALA A 426 -6.28 -0.11 11.99
N VAL A 427 -6.19 1.03 12.71
CA VAL A 427 -5.08 1.32 13.63
C VAL A 427 -5.39 1.00 15.10
N GLN A 428 -6.68 0.90 15.47
CA GLN A 428 -7.15 0.34 16.74
C GLN A 428 -7.05 -1.20 16.71
#